data_AF-A0A2E9QN02-F1
#
_entry.id   AF-A0A2E9QN02-F1
#
_cell.length_a   1.000
_cell.length_b   1.000
_cell.length_c   1.000
_cell.angle_alpha   90.00
_cell.angle_beta   90.00
_cell.angle_gamma   90.00
#
_symmetry.space_group_name_H-M   'P 1'
#
loop_
_entity.id
_entity.type
_entity.pdbx_description
1 polymer ?
#
loop_
_entity_poly.entity_id
_entity_poly.type
_entity_poly.pdbx_seq_one_letter_code
_entity_poly.pdbx_strand_id
1 'polypeptide(L)'
;MICDKRLLRARCLCIELGSQEAPSKGLAGGRGEFTVSQAIVLAIVNQRTREAIEIFAERLEQQSNAARRFVPHSFLELLGKESLTDIQLGDHTQRQMSILFSDIRSFTSLSEKLSPQENFHFINEYLSYMDAVVQNNEGFVDKYIGDAVMALFDAEADHALQAALGMLKALDEFNQRREEKGGEVIRIGIGINSGDVMLGTIGGHYRMDGTVISDAVNLASRVESMTKLYKTQILITEHTYQLLRDPSLYHIREIDRVVVKGKVKPVTVYEVYDHDSPTLIERKDAHKKEFSKGLRYYRDRKFTRAVQIFSQCLGEAPEQDEAAYMYIQRCKEHQAMDLTETWNGVLKM
;
A
#
# COMPACT_ATOMS: atom_id res chain seq x y z
N MET A 1 -17.34 -20.41 27.37
CA MET A 1 -18.74 -20.16 26.96
C MET A 1 -18.85 -20.43 25.47
N ILE A 2 -18.78 -21.67 24.98
CA ILE A 2 -19.89 -22.63 24.81
C ILE A 2 -21.27 -21.95 24.80
N CYS A 3 -21.88 -21.88 23.62
CA CYS A 3 -23.33 -22.07 23.49
C CYS A 3 -23.67 -22.63 22.10
N ASP A 4 -23.82 -23.96 22.09
CA ASP A 4 -24.50 -24.76 21.07
C ASP A 4 -25.98 -24.37 21.00
N LYS A 5 -26.50 -24.16 19.78
CA LYS A 5 -27.95 -24.19 19.49
C LYS A 5 -28.21 -24.83 18.13
N ARG A 6 -27.97 -26.14 18.05
CA ARG A 6 -28.90 -27.05 17.36
C ARG A 6 -30.31 -26.88 17.95
N LEU A 7 -31.19 -26.11 17.31
CA LEU A 7 -32.67 -26.22 17.42
C LEU A 7 -33.34 -25.00 16.73
N LEU A 8 -33.55 -25.08 15.42
CA LEU A 8 -34.62 -24.33 14.78
C LEU A 8 -35.37 -25.28 13.83
N ARG A 9 -36.26 -26.02 14.50
CA ARG A 9 -37.55 -26.54 14.06
C ARG A 9 -37.78 -26.52 12.55
N ALA A 10 -37.83 -27.74 12.00
CA ALA A 10 -38.67 -28.09 10.87
C ALA A 10 -40.09 -27.54 11.07
N ARG A 11 -40.33 -26.32 10.56
CA ARG A 11 -41.68 -25.82 10.36
C ARG A 11 -42.13 -26.37 9.01
N CYS A 12 -42.74 -27.55 9.12
CA CYS A 12 -43.65 -28.11 8.13
C CYS A 12 -44.52 -26.96 7.61
N LEU A 13 -44.29 -26.55 6.35
CA LEU A 13 -45.21 -25.66 5.66
C LEU A 13 -46.43 -26.53 5.32
N CYS A 14 -47.31 -26.71 6.29
CA CYS A 14 -48.67 -27.14 6.06
C CYS A 14 -49.28 -26.12 5.11
N ILE A 15 -49.35 -26.47 3.83
CA ILE A 15 -50.24 -25.79 2.90
C ILE A 15 -51.64 -26.12 3.39
N GLU A 16 -52.31 -25.11 3.94
CA GLU A 16 -53.70 -25.11 4.33
C GLU A 16 -54.55 -25.57 3.14
N LEU A 17 -55.00 -26.82 3.17
CA LEU A 17 -56.17 -27.24 2.40
C LEU A 17 -57.37 -26.59 3.08
N GLY A 18 -57.68 -25.37 2.64
CA GLY A 18 -58.86 -24.64 3.04
C GLY A 18 -60.10 -25.48 2.80
N SER A 19 -60.73 -25.87 3.90
CA SER A 19 -62.14 -26.21 3.97
C SER A 19 -62.95 -24.99 3.49
N GLN A 20 -63.44 -25.02 2.25
CA GLN A 20 -64.51 -24.12 1.82
C GLN A 20 -65.70 -24.94 1.34
N GLU A 21 -66.85 -24.52 1.86
CA GLU A 21 -68.17 -25.10 1.75
C GLU A 21 -68.61 -25.35 0.30
N ALA A 22 -69.39 -26.42 0.12
CA ALA A 22 -70.02 -26.75 -1.14
C ALA A 22 -71.12 -25.75 -1.51
N PRO A 23 -71.19 -25.27 -2.77
CA PRO A 23 -72.42 -24.80 -3.36
C PRO A 23 -72.95 -25.80 -4.38
N SER A 24 -74.25 -26.07 -4.27
CA SER A 24 -75.04 -26.90 -5.15
C SER A 24 -75.13 -26.38 -6.59
N LYS A 25 -75.03 -27.32 -7.54
CA LYS A 25 -75.56 -27.34 -8.93
C LYS A 25 -75.03 -26.32 -9.95
N GLY A 26 -74.49 -26.89 -11.04
CA GLY A 26 -74.73 -26.38 -12.41
C GLY A 26 -73.50 -25.92 -13.20
N LEU A 27 -73.24 -26.64 -14.30
CA LEU A 27 -72.49 -26.24 -15.51
C LEU A 27 -70.95 -26.32 -15.50
N ALA A 28 -70.50 -27.30 -16.28
CA ALA A 28 -69.21 -27.56 -16.90
C ALA A 28 -68.25 -26.38 -17.08
N GLY A 29 -67.04 -26.54 -16.52
CA GLY A 29 -65.85 -25.74 -16.78
C GLY A 29 -64.72 -26.25 -15.89
N GLY A 30 -63.69 -26.89 -16.48
CA GLY A 30 -62.73 -27.76 -15.80
C GLY A 30 -62.07 -27.17 -14.54
N ARG A 31 -62.31 -27.80 -13.38
CA ARG A 31 -61.50 -27.64 -12.18
C ARG A 31 -60.40 -28.68 -12.21
N GLY A 32 -59.15 -28.26 -12.40
CA GLY A 32 -58.00 -29.16 -12.37
C GLY A 32 -57.80 -29.72 -10.96
N GLU A 33 -58.04 -31.03 -10.79
CA GLU A 33 -57.65 -31.74 -9.58
C GLU A 33 -56.13 -31.83 -9.52
N PHE A 34 -55.50 -31.12 -8.59
CA PHE A 34 -54.09 -31.29 -8.28
C PHE A 34 -53.90 -32.64 -7.57
N THR A 35 -53.34 -33.61 -8.28
CA THR A 35 -53.10 -34.95 -7.74
C THR A 35 -51.88 -34.95 -6.81
N VAL A 36 -51.84 -35.86 -5.82
CA VAL A 36 -50.69 -36.03 -4.92
C VAL A 36 -49.38 -36.25 -5.71
N SER A 37 -49.45 -36.95 -6.85
CA SER A 37 -48.32 -37.12 -7.77
C SER A 37 -47.81 -35.80 -8.34
N GLN A 38 -48.68 -34.85 -8.69
CA GLN A 38 -48.27 -33.51 -9.17
C GLN A 38 -47.62 -32.69 -8.04
N ALA A 39 -48.11 -32.81 -6.80
CA ALA A 39 -47.50 -32.14 -5.64
C ALA A 39 -46.08 -32.67 -5.35
N ILE A 40 -45.88 -34.00 -5.43
CA ILE A 40 -44.55 -34.62 -5.26
C ILE A 40 -43.59 -34.17 -6.37
N VAL A 41 -44.04 -34.17 -7.64
CA VAL A 41 -43.22 -33.70 -8.76
C VAL A 41 -42.85 -32.22 -8.57
N LEU A 42 -43.79 -31.36 -8.19
CA LEU A 42 -43.52 -29.94 -7.93
C LEU A 42 -42.53 -29.75 -6.77
N ALA A 43 -42.64 -30.53 -5.70
CA ALA A 43 -41.70 -30.48 -4.57
C ALA A 43 -40.28 -30.88 -5.01
N ILE A 44 -40.13 -31.95 -5.80
CA ILE A 44 -38.84 -32.39 -6.34
C ILE A 44 -38.26 -31.35 -7.28
N VAL A 45 -39.08 -30.77 -8.18
CA VAL A 45 -38.65 -29.71 -9.08
C VAL A 45 -38.20 -28.49 -8.26
N ASN A 46 -39.00 -28.00 -7.33
CA ASN A 46 -38.64 -26.85 -6.48
C ASN A 46 -37.37 -27.11 -5.67
N GLN A 47 -37.18 -28.33 -5.13
CA GLN A 47 -35.96 -28.70 -4.43
C GLN A 47 -34.75 -28.65 -5.37
N ARG A 48 -34.84 -29.30 -6.54
CA ARG A 48 -33.76 -29.27 -7.54
C ARG A 48 -33.46 -27.85 -8.05
N THR A 49 -34.49 -27.02 -8.21
CA THR A 49 -34.32 -25.62 -8.61
C THR A 49 -33.61 -24.82 -7.52
N ARG A 50 -33.94 -25.03 -6.24
CA ARG A 50 -33.22 -24.39 -5.12
C ARG A 50 -31.76 -24.82 -5.06
N GLU A 51 -31.49 -26.12 -5.13
CA GLU A 51 -30.13 -26.66 -5.16
C GLU A 51 -29.34 -26.10 -6.35
N ALA A 52 -29.95 -26.01 -7.53
CA ALA A 52 -29.32 -25.41 -8.71
C ALA A 52 -29.03 -23.91 -8.55
N ILE A 53 -29.94 -23.15 -7.91
CA ILE A 53 -29.74 -21.73 -7.61
C ILE A 53 -28.59 -21.54 -6.61
N GLU A 54 -28.53 -22.35 -5.55
CA GLU A 54 -27.46 -22.29 -4.55
C GLU A 54 -26.10 -22.57 -5.18
N ILE A 55 -25.98 -23.64 -5.97
CA ILE A 55 -24.74 -23.97 -6.71
C ILE A 55 -24.35 -22.85 -7.68
N PHE A 56 -25.33 -22.23 -8.35
CA PHE A 56 -25.06 -21.14 -9.27
C PHE A 56 -24.60 -19.86 -8.53
N ALA A 57 -25.22 -19.54 -7.40
CA ALA A 57 -24.83 -18.42 -6.54
C ALA A 57 -23.41 -18.59 -5.99
N GLU A 58 -23.07 -19.78 -5.48
CA GLU A 58 -21.71 -20.09 -5.03
C GLU A 58 -20.67 -19.93 -6.14
N ARG A 59 -20.98 -20.39 -7.37
CA ARG A 59 -20.09 -20.22 -8.52
C ARG A 59 -19.90 -18.76 -8.90
N LEU A 60 -20.97 -17.96 -8.89
CA LEU A 60 -20.88 -16.53 -9.16
C LEU A 60 -20.04 -15.82 -8.09
N GLU A 61 -20.21 -16.19 -6.82
CA GLU A 61 -19.42 -15.63 -5.73
C GLU A 61 -17.93 -16.00 -5.86
N GLN A 62 -17.61 -17.25 -6.18
CA GLN A 62 -16.23 -17.68 -6.45
C GLN A 62 -15.59 -16.92 -7.62
N GLN A 63 -16.34 -16.71 -8.71
CA GLN A 63 -15.87 -15.92 -9.85
C GLN A 63 -15.66 -14.45 -9.49
N SER A 64 -16.59 -13.85 -8.74
CA SER A 64 -16.50 -12.47 -8.26
C SER A 64 -15.27 -12.28 -7.35
N ASN A 65 -15.07 -13.18 -6.38
CA ASN A 65 -13.92 -13.16 -5.49
C ASN A 65 -12.59 -13.34 -6.24
N ALA A 66 -12.56 -14.18 -7.28
CA ALA A 66 -11.39 -14.31 -8.14
C ALA A 66 -11.11 -13.00 -8.90
N ALA A 67 -12.14 -12.34 -9.43
CA ALA A 67 -11.99 -11.06 -10.13
C ALA A 67 -11.51 -9.93 -9.21
N ARG A 68 -11.99 -9.89 -7.96
CA ARG A 68 -11.55 -8.92 -6.94
C ARG A 68 -10.07 -9.01 -6.57
N ARG A 69 -9.40 -10.15 -6.81
CA ARG A 69 -7.93 -10.25 -6.63
C ARG A 69 -7.14 -9.43 -7.64
N PHE A 70 -7.77 -9.02 -8.74
CA PHE A 70 -7.14 -8.25 -9.81
C PHE A 70 -7.62 -6.79 -9.86
N VAL A 71 -8.69 -6.45 -9.14
CA VAL A 71 -9.21 -5.09 -9.01
C VAL A 71 -9.51 -4.85 -7.52
N PRO A 72 -8.69 -4.07 -6.81
CA PRO A 72 -8.88 -3.81 -5.39
C PRO A 72 -10.29 -3.26 -5.10
N HIS A 73 -10.94 -3.75 -4.05
CA HIS A 73 -12.28 -3.25 -3.69
C HIS A 73 -12.25 -1.75 -3.36
N SER A 74 -11.20 -1.29 -2.67
CA SER A 74 -10.98 0.13 -2.36
C SER A 74 -10.91 1.01 -3.62
N PHE A 75 -10.41 0.48 -4.76
CA PHE A 75 -10.42 1.21 -6.03
C PHE A 75 -11.86 1.47 -6.53
N LEU A 76 -12.76 0.49 -6.39
CA LEU A 76 -14.18 0.63 -6.72
C LEU A 76 -14.86 1.68 -5.84
N GLU A 77 -14.64 1.59 -4.53
CA GLU A 77 -15.21 2.52 -3.55
C GLU A 77 -14.78 3.96 -3.84
N LEU A 78 -13.50 4.18 -4.16
CA LEU A 78 -12.98 5.50 -4.51
C LEU A 78 -13.63 6.08 -5.77
N LEU A 79 -13.92 5.23 -6.77
CA LEU A 79 -14.69 5.58 -7.97
C LEU A 79 -16.19 5.75 -7.72
N GLY A 80 -16.69 5.44 -6.51
CA GLY A 80 -18.11 5.47 -6.20
C GLY A 80 -18.91 4.38 -6.91
N LYS A 81 -18.31 3.19 -7.09
CA LYS A 81 -18.91 2.04 -7.76
C LYS A 81 -19.13 0.89 -6.77
N GLU A 82 -20.30 0.26 -6.83
CA GLU A 82 -20.64 -0.87 -5.94
C GLU A 82 -20.16 -2.21 -6.52
N SER A 83 -20.10 -2.31 -7.85
CA SER A 83 -19.72 -3.53 -8.57
C SER A 83 -18.71 -3.29 -9.68
N LEU A 84 -17.92 -4.33 -9.99
CA LEU A 84 -17.06 -4.38 -11.18
C LEU A 84 -17.84 -4.17 -12.48
N THR A 85 -19.12 -4.53 -12.51
CA THR A 85 -20.01 -4.34 -13.67
C THR A 85 -20.33 -2.87 -13.95
N ASP A 86 -20.13 -1.99 -12.95
CA ASP A 86 -20.50 -0.57 -13.04
C ASP A 86 -19.34 0.29 -13.54
N ILE A 87 -18.15 -0.31 -13.65
CA ILE A 87 -16.95 0.33 -14.19
C ILE A 87 -17.12 0.50 -15.69
N GLN A 88 -16.89 1.73 -16.16
CA GLN A 88 -16.79 2.07 -17.57
C GLN A 88 -15.40 2.62 -17.89
N LEU A 89 -15.00 2.50 -19.16
CA LEU A 89 -13.74 3.08 -19.64
C LEU A 89 -13.79 4.61 -19.50
N GLY A 90 -12.79 5.18 -18.82
CA GLY A 90 -12.69 6.62 -18.59
C GLY A 90 -13.37 7.10 -17.32
N ASP A 91 -13.96 6.20 -16.51
CA ASP A 91 -14.37 6.52 -15.15
C ASP A 91 -13.15 7.04 -14.37
N HIS A 92 -13.30 8.18 -13.70
CA HIS A 92 -12.21 8.78 -12.94
C HIS A 92 -12.74 9.62 -11.77
N THR A 93 -11.87 9.81 -10.78
CA THR A 93 -12.11 10.65 -9.61
C THR A 93 -10.83 11.37 -9.23
N GLN A 94 -10.97 12.63 -8.79
CA GLN A 94 -9.86 13.39 -8.21
C GLN A 94 -9.88 13.23 -6.70
N ARG A 95 -8.76 12.82 -6.13
CA ARG A 95 -8.60 12.64 -4.67
C ARG A 95 -7.26 13.20 -4.22
N GLN A 96 -7.21 13.72 -3.01
CA GLN A 96 -5.94 13.99 -2.34
C GLN A 96 -5.57 12.73 -1.57
N MET A 97 -4.45 12.10 -1.96
CA MET A 97 -4.04 10.81 -1.40
C MET A 97 -2.58 10.84 -0.98
N SER A 98 -2.21 9.95 -0.06
CA SER A 98 -0.82 9.61 0.23
C SER A 98 -0.42 8.41 -0.60
N ILE A 99 0.68 8.55 -1.35
CA ILE A 99 1.23 7.52 -2.22
C ILE A 99 2.50 7.00 -1.57
N LEU A 100 2.56 5.68 -1.35
CA LEU A 100 3.72 4.97 -0.83
C LEU A 100 4.33 4.12 -1.95
N PHE A 101 5.64 4.27 -2.14
CA PHE A 101 6.45 3.34 -2.92
C PHE A 101 7.44 2.64 -1.99
N SER A 102 7.60 1.33 -2.16
CA SER A 102 8.63 0.55 -1.49
C SER A 102 9.36 -0.32 -2.50
N ASP A 103 10.67 -0.47 -2.37
CA ASP A 103 11.49 -1.30 -3.27
C ASP A 103 12.59 -2.07 -2.51
N ILE A 104 12.92 -3.30 -2.93
CA ILE A 104 13.97 -4.10 -2.26
C ILE A 104 15.35 -3.62 -2.72
N ARG A 105 16.22 -3.35 -1.74
CA ARG A 105 17.60 -2.96 -1.98
C ARG A 105 18.35 -4.05 -2.71
N SER A 106 18.90 -3.69 -3.88
CA SER A 106 19.75 -4.58 -4.68
C SER A 106 19.03 -5.87 -5.09
N PHE A 107 17.71 -5.80 -5.32
CA PHE A 107 16.91 -6.97 -5.71
C PHE A 107 17.44 -7.67 -6.96
N THR A 108 17.92 -6.94 -7.97
CA THR A 108 18.51 -7.55 -9.17
C THR A 108 19.62 -8.53 -8.81
N SER A 109 20.57 -8.13 -7.97
CA SER A 109 21.66 -8.98 -7.52
C SER A 109 21.20 -10.17 -6.66
N LEU A 110 20.09 -10.02 -5.94
CA LEU A 110 19.47 -11.13 -5.22
C LEU A 110 18.82 -12.11 -6.20
N SER A 111 18.06 -11.61 -7.17
CA SER A 111 17.33 -12.42 -8.16
C SER A 111 18.25 -13.24 -9.05
N GLU A 112 19.46 -12.74 -9.36
CA GLU A 112 20.49 -13.47 -10.12
C GLU A 112 21.03 -14.71 -9.40
N LYS A 113 20.90 -14.78 -8.07
CA LYS A 113 21.32 -15.93 -7.26
C LYS A 113 20.23 -17.01 -7.14
N LEU A 114 18.98 -16.70 -7.53
CA LEU A 114 17.83 -17.56 -7.36
C LEU A 114 17.42 -18.20 -8.70
N SER A 115 16.91 -19.42 -8.67
CA SER A 115 16.18 -19.96 -9.82
C SER A 115 14.89 -19.16 -10.05
N PRO A 116 14.32 -19.18 -11.27
CA PRO A 116 13.05 -18.50 -11.54
C PRO A 116 11.94 -18.90 -10.57
N GLN A 117 11.82 -20.18 -10.22
CA GLN A 117 10.81 -20.68 -9.29
C GLN A 117 11.04 -20.15 -7.86
N GLU A 118 12.29 -20.16 -7.38
CA GLU A 118 12.64 -19.61 -6.07
C GLU A 118 12.39 -18.10 -6.02
N ASN A 119 12.71 -17.38 -7.09
CA ASN A 119 12.46 -15.95 -7.19
C ASN A 119 10.95 -15.64 -7.16
N PHE A 120 10.13 -16.41 -7.88
CA PHE A 120 8.67 -16.27 -7.81
C PHE A 120 8.12 -16.57 -6.42
N HIS A 121 8.61 -17.62 -5.75
CA HIS A 121 8.19 -17.92 -4.37
C HIS A 121 8.59 -16.81 -3.41
N PHE A 122 9.83 -16.32 -3.53
CA PHE A 122 10.36 -15.23 -2.74
C PHE A 122 9.53 -13.95 -2.86
N ILE A 123 9.25 -13.50 -4.09
CA ILE A 123 8.46 -12.28 -4.33
C ILE A 123 7.07 -12.45 -3.70
N ASN A 124 6.38 -13.56 -3.96
CA ASN A 124 5.04 -13.78 -3.42
C ASN A 124 5.03 -13.86 -1.88
N GLU A 125 6.03 -14.51 -1.28
CA GLU A 125 6.16 -14.55 0.19
C GLU A 125 6.38 -13.13 0.73
N TYR A 126 7.38 -12.39 0.23
CA TYR A 126 7.66 -11.00 0.64
C TYR A 126 6.43 -10.08 0.49
N LEU A 127 5.80 -10.08 -0.69
CA LEU A 127 4.64 -9.24 -0.98
C LEU A 127 3.46 -9.55 -0.05
N SER A 128 3.31 -10.80 0.41
CA SER A 128 2.23 -11.15 1.34
C SER A 128 2.37 -10.48 2.72
N TYR A 129 3.60 -10.24 3.20
CA TYR A 129 3.84 -9.48 4.43
C TYR A 129 3.51 -8.00 4.22
N MET A 130 3.94 -7.45 3.08
CA MET A 130 3.75 -6.03 2.77
C MET A 130 2.27 -5.68 2.55
N ASP A 131 1.54 -6.48 1.77
CA ASP A 131 0.12 -6.29 1.48
C ASP A 131 -0.74 -6.32 2.76
N ALA A 132 -0.46 -7.27 3.67
CA ALA A 132 -1.15 -7.34 4.96
C ALA A 132 -0.98 -6.07 5.79
N VAL A 133 0.22 -5.48 5.81
CA VAL A 133 0.46 -4.22 6.52
C VAL A 133 -0.27 -3.06 5.87
N VAL A 134 -0.25 -2.95 4.54
CA VAL A 134 -0.95 -1.88 3.81
C VAL A 134 -2.45 -1.91 4.12
N GLN A 135 -3.08 -3.09 4.04
CA GLN A 135 -4.51 -3.25 4.33
C GLN A 135 -4.86 -2.94 5.80
N ASN A 136 -4.02 -3.36 6.75
CA ASN A 136 -4.23 -3.09 8.18
C ASN A 136 -4.14 -1.60 8.54
N ASN A 137 -3.58 -0.76 7.66
CA ASN A 137 -3.47 0.68 7.83
C ASN A 137 -4.38 1.41 6.82
N GLU A 138 -5.52 0.83 6.45
CA GLU A 138 -6.55 1.47 5.61
C GLU A 138 -6.05 1.91 4.22
N GLY A 139 -4.97 1.29 3.73
CA GLY A 139 -4.49 1.45 2.37
C GLY A 139 -4.84 0.27 1.49
N PHE A 140 -4.58 0.43 0.19
CA PHE A 140 -4.61 -0.69 -0.75
C PHE A 140 -3.41 -0.63 -1.69
N VAL A 141 -2.95 -1.81 -2.12
CA VAL A 141 -1.93 -1.92 -3.16
C VAL A 141 -2.58 -1.65 -4.52
N ASP A 142 -2.11 -0.61 -5.20
CA ASP A 142 -2.54 -0.29 -6.57
C ASP A 142 -1.91 -1.26 -7.57
N LYS A 143 -0.59 -1.47 -7.45
CA LYS A 143 0.14 -2.46 -8.25
C LYS A 143 1.48 -2.86 -7.65
N TYR A 144 1.94 -4.02 -8.10
CA TYR A 144 3.30 -4.50 -7.94
C TYR A 144 4.11 -4.18 -9.21
N ILE A 145 5.34 -3.70 -9.05
CA ILE A 145 6.26 -3.38 -10.14
C ILE A 145 7.54 -4.18 -9.92
N GLY A 146 7.52 -5.46 -10.30
CA GLY A 146 8.57 -6.39 -9.89
C GLY A 146 8.48 -6.68 -8.40
N ASP A 147 9.52 -6.32 -7.65
CA ASP A 147 9.59 -6.37 -6.19
C ASP A 147 9.09 -5.08 -5.51
N ALA A 148 8.86 -4.02 -6.29
CA ALA A 148 8.35 -2.78 -5.76
C ALA A 148 6.83 -2.81 -5.50
N VAL A 149 6.41 -2.18 -4.41
CA VAL A 149 5.02 -2.02 -3.99
C VAL A 149 4.62 -0.56 -4.17
N MET A 150 3.51 -0.32 -4.89
CA MET A 150 2.84 0.98 -4.93
C MET A 150 1.50 0.87 -4.19
N ALA A 151 1.36 1.63 -3.12
CA ALA A 151 0.15 1.67 -2.30
C ALA A 151 -0.42 3.08 -2.18
N LEU A 152 -1.74 3.15 -1.97
CA LEU A 152 -2.50 4.38 -1.89
C LEU A 152 -3.32 4.42 -0.61
N PHE A 153 -3.37 5.60 0.00
CA PHE A 153 -4.09 5.86 1.24
C PHE A 153 -4.94 7.12 1.05
N ASP A 154 -6.24 7.02 1.33
CA ASP A 154 -7.16 8.14 1.18
C ASP A 154 -7.07 9.09 2.38
N ALA A 155 -6.82 10.37 2.09
CA ALA A 155 -6.83 11.54 2.98
C ALA A 155 -5.97 11.56 4.27
N GLU A 156 -5.40 10.45 4.75
CA GLU A 156 -4.61 10.42 6.00
C GLU A 156 -3.16 10.02 5.79
N ALA A 157 -2.26 11.01 5.88
CA ALA A 157 -0.82 10.79 5.75
C ALA A 157 -0.26 9.88 6.87
N ASP A 158 -0.88 9.91 8.05
CA ASP A 158 -0.55 9.04 9.18
C ASP A 158 -0.70 7.56 8.82
N HIS A 159 -1.76 7.17 8.08
CA HIS A 159 -1.96 5.79 7.64
C HIS A 159 -0.83 5.28 6.74
N ALA A 160 -0.41 6.10 5.77
CA ALA A 160 0.73 5.76 4.91
C ALA A 160 2.03 5.63 5.72
N LEU A 161 2.26 6.53 6.68
CA LEU A 161 3.46 6.51 7.51
C LEU A 161 3.48 5.31 8.49
N GLN A 162 2.34 5.01 9.11
CA GLN A 162 2.18 3.85 9.97
C GLN A 162 2.35 2.54 9.17
N ALA A 163 1.82 2.48 7.95
CA ALA A 163 2.07 1.37 7.04
C ALA A 163 3.56 1.21 6.74
N ALA A 164 4.28 2.31 6.41
CA ALA A 164 5.71 2.26 6.16
C ALA A 164 6.51 1.71 7.36
N LEU A 165 6.19 2.16 8.58
CA LEU A 165 6.81 1.64 9.80
C LEU A 165 6.43 0.19 10.08
N GLY A 166 5.18 -0.19 9.80
CA GLY A 166 4.71 -1.57 9.89
C GLY A 166 5.41 -2.49 8.89
N MET A 167 5.70 -2.00 7.67
CA MET A 167 6.38 -2.76 6.63
C MET A 167 7.82 -3.09 7.04
N LEU A 168 8.51 -2.17 7.69
CA LEU A 168 9.85 -2.44 8.24
C LEU A 168 9.81 -3.50 9.36
N LYS A 169 8.83 -3.43 10.27
CA LYS A 169 8.65 -4.47 11.30
C LYS A 169 8.30 -5.84 10.70
N ALA A 170 7.42 -5.87 9.70
CA ALA A 170 7.08 -7.10 9.00
C ALA A 170 8.28 -7.65 8.20
N LEU A 171 9.15 -6.77 7.71
CA LEU A 171 10.40 -7.14 7.05
C LEU A 171 11.38 -7.81 8.03
N ASP A 172 11.46 -7.36 9.28
CA ASP A 172 12.27 -8.03 10.31
C ASP A 172 11.80 -9.46 10.55
N GLU A 173 10.49 -9.68 10.66
CA GLU A 173 9.92 -11.03 10.81
C GLU A 173 10.21 -11.90 9.59
N PHE A 174 10.08 -11.34 8.39
CA PHE A 174 10.41 -12.02 7.14
C PHE A 174 11.90 -12.38 7.08
N ASN A 175 12.78 -11.46 7.46
CA ASN A 175 14.23 -11.65 7.49
C ASN A 175 14.63 -12.72 8.50
N GLN A 176 14.05 -12.73 9.70
CA GLN A 176 14.32 -13.75 10.71
C GLN A 176 14.05 -15.16 10.16
N ARG A 177 12.88 -15.38 9.55
CA ARG A 177 12.52 -16.68 8.94
C ARG A 177 13.42 -17.03 7.76
N ARG A 178 13.91 -16.03 7.03
CA ARG A 178 14.81 -16.20 5.91
C ARG A 178 16.20 -16.63 6.38
N GLU A 179 16.72 -16.02 7.42
CA GLU A 179 17.99 -16.40 8.07
C GLU A 179 17.94 -17.82 8.62
N GLU A 180 16.82 -18.22 9.26
CA GLU A 180 16.60 -19.59 9.73
C GLU A 180 16.69 -20.63 8.60
N LYS A 181 16.33 -20.24 7.37
CA LYS A 181 16.43 -21.06 6.15
C LYS A 181 17.77 -20.89 5.42
N GLY A 182 18.71 -20.14 5.98
CA GLY A 182 20.04 -19.86 5.40
C GLY A 182 20.06 -18.80 4.30
N GLY A 183 19.01 -17.99 4.16
CA GLY A 183 18.94 -16.89 3.20
C GLY A 183 19.52 -15.58 3.72
N GLU A 184 19.90 -14.68 2.80
CA GLU A 184 20.43 -13.35 3.12
C GLU A 184 19.33 -12.37 3.55
N VAL A 185 19.57 -11.58 4.61
CA VAL A 185 18.71 -10.47 5.04
C VAL A 185 18.54 -9.45 3.92
N ILE A 186 17.31 -9.02 3.69
CA ILE A 186 16.98 -7.98 2.73
C ILE A 186 16.64 -6.67 3.44
N ARG A 187 16.76 -5.56 2.71
CA ARG A 187 16.37 -4.22 3.16
C ARG A 187 15.46 -3.59 2.13
N ILE A 188 14.59 -2.69 2.55
CA ILE A 188 13.73 -1.93 1.64
C ILE A 188 13.99 -0.42 1.78
N GLY A 189 13.72 0.32 0.71
CA GLY A 189 13.55 1.77 0.76
C GLY A 189 12.08 2.11 0.61
N ILE A 190 11.57 3.05 1.40
CA ILE A 190 10.18 3.50 1.35
C ILE A 190 10.13 5.01 1.13
N GLY A 191 9.39 5.44 0.11
CA GLY A 191 9.14 6.84 -0.18
C GLY A 191 7.66 7.17 -0.13
N ILE A 192 7.31 8.25 0.56
CA ILE A 192 5.92 8.70 0.69
C ILE A 192 5.78 10.14 0.22
N ASN A 193 4.86 10.36 -0.71
CA ASN A 193 4.43 11.70 -1.08
C ASN A 193 2.91 11.77 -1.09
N SER A 194 2.37 12.86 -0.54
CA SER A 194 0.94 13.16 -0.63
C SER A 194 0.67 14.13 -1.77
N GLY A 195 -0.53 14.14 -2.33
CA GLY A 195 -0.92 15.10 -3.36
C GLY A 195 -2.20 14.71 -4.09
N ASP A 196 -2.64 15.61 -4.96
CA ASP A 196 -3.78 15.34 -5.82
C ASP A 196 -3.44 14.24 -6.83
N VAL A 197 -4.35 13.29 -6.97
CA VAL A 197 -4.26 12.19 -7.91
C VAL A 197 -5.53 12.06 -8.72
N MET A 198 -5.38 11.67 -9.99
CA MET A 198 -6.48 11.18 -10.81
C MET A 198 -6.48 9.67 -10.77
N LEU A 199 -7.44 9.07 -10.07
CA LEU A 199 -7.65 7.63 -10.04
C LEU A 199 -8.75 7.27 -11.03
N GLY A 200 -8.53 6.29 -11.89
CA GLY A 200 -9.48 5.98 -12.96
C GLY A 200 -9.12 4.79 -13.81
N THR A 201 -9.97 4.51 -14.80
CA THR A 201 -9.76 3.43 -15.75
C THR A 201 -9.25 3.96 -17.09
N ILE A 202 -8.20 3.32 -17.61
CA ILE A 202 -7.65 3.60 -18.94
C ILE A 202 -7.56 2.31 -19.75
N GLY A 203 -7.43 2.41 -21.07
CA GLY A 203 -7.24 1.25 -21.93
C GLY A 203 -8.11 1.29 -23.17
N GLY A 204 -8.43 0.11 -23.70
CA GLY A 204 -9.28 -0.07 -24.88
C GLY A 204 -10.47 -0.97 -24.60
N HIS A 205 -11.33 -1.16 -25.60
CA HIS A 205 -12.58 -1.92 -25.45
C HIS A 205 -12.44 -3.33 -24.88
N TYR A 206 -11.30 -3.99 -25.11
CA TYR A 206 -11.06 -5.37 -24.67
C TYR A 206 -10.22 -5.50 -23.39
N ARG A 207 -9.54 -4.42 -22.97
CA ARG A 207 -8.66 -4.42 -21.80
C ARG A 207 -8.66 -3.04 -21.17
N MET A 208 -9.22 -2.96 -19.98
CA MET A 208 -9.15 -1.80 -19.10
C MET A 208 -8.15 -2.08 -17.98
N ASP A 209 -7.51 -1.02 -17.50
CA ASP A 209 -6.58 -1.05 -16.39
C ASP A 209 -6.95 0.05 -15.39
N GLY A 210 -6.99 -0.31 -14.11
CA GLY A 210 -7.09 0.66 -13.03
C GLY A 210 -5.75 1.36 -12.88
N THR A 211 -5.76 2.69 -12.88
CA THR A 211 -4.52 3.44 -12.78
C THR A 211 -4.70 4.71 -11.97
N VAL A 212 -3.57 5.19 -11.49
CA VAL A 212 -3.44 6.52 -10.90
C VAL A 212 -2.45 7.33 -11.70
N ILE A 213 -2.90 8.50 -12.16
CA ILE A 213 -2.11 9.43 -12.96
C ILE A 213 -1.95 10.71 -12.16
N SER A 214 -0.71 11.00 -11.75
CA SER A 214 -0.36 12.32 -11.23
C SER A 214 1.15 12.56 -11.14
N ASP A 215 1.50 13.85 -11.05
CA ASP A 215 2.85 14.26 -10.65
C ASP A 215 3.19 13.87 -9.21
N ALA A 216 2.19 13.62 -8.36
CA ALA A 216 2.39 13.19 -6.98
C ALA A 216 2.88 11.73 -6.91
N VAL A 217 2.37 10.85 -7.78
CA VAL A 217 2.86 9.46 -7.93
C VAL A 217 4.33 9.46 -8.38
N ASN A 218 4.66 10.25 -9.40
CA ASN A 218 6.04 10.37 -9.89
C ASN A 218 7.01 10.96 -8.85
N LEU A 219 6.52 11.84 -7.97
CA LEU A 219 7.34 12.35 -6.87
C LEU A 219 7.54 11.28 -5.79
N ALA A 220 6.51 10.51 -5.44
CA ALA A 220 6.62 9.42 -4.46
C ALA A 220 7.67 8.38 -4.85
N SER A 221 7.65 7.90 -6.10
CA SER A 221 8.63 6.93 -6.59
C SER A 221 10.07 7.46 -6.58
N ARG A 222 10.27 8.74 -6.89
CA ARG A 222 11.59 9.37 -6.79
C ARG A 222 12.06 9.54 -5.35
N VAL A 223 11.13 9.82 -4.44
CA VAL A 223 11.41 9.91 -3.00
C VAL A 223 11.82 8.55 -2.46
N GLU A 224 11.18 7.47 -2.90
CA GLU A 224 11.63 6.10 -2.62
C GLU A 224 13.07 5.95 -3.11
N SER A 225 13.36 6.23 -4.38
CA SER A 225 14.70 5.95 -4.91
C SER A 225 15.81 6.77 -4.24
N MET A 226 15.47 7.94 -3.70
CA MET A 226 16.38 8.78 -2.91
C MET A 226 16.78 8.16 -1.56
N THR A 227 16.00 7.24 -1.01
CA THR A 227 16.33 6.56 0.25
C THR A 227 17.72 5.88 0.14
N LYS A 228 18.09 5.36 -1.03
CA LYS A 228 19.41 4.74 -1.29
C LYS A 228 20.55 5.75 -1.19
N LEU A 229 20.29 6.95 -1.67
CA LEU A 229 21.24 8.05 -1.71
C LEU A 229 21.52 8.57 -0.31
N TYR A 230 20.47 8.77 0.49
CA TYR A 230 20.58 9.29 1.87
C TYR A 230 20.82 8.20 2.91
N LYS A 231 20.85 6.93 2.50
CA LYS A 231 21.05 5.77 3.39
C LYS A 231 19.99 5.68 4.49
N THR A 232 18.77 6.06 4.16
CA THR A 232 17.61 6.00 5.06
C THR A 232 16.65 4.90 4.62
N GLN A 233 15.78 4.50 5.54
CA GLN A 233 14.75 3.49 5.27
C GLN A 233 13.46 4.15 4.76
N ILE A 234 13.04 5.25 5.40
CA ILE A 234 11.81 5.98 5.04
C ILE A 234 12.15 7.43 4.72
N LEU A 235 11.65 7.92 3.59
CA LEU A 235 11.63 9.33 3.25
C LEU A 235 10.20 9.80 2.98
N ILE A 236 9.85 10.96 3.51
CA ILE A 236 8.56 11.62 3.25
C ILE A 236 8.79 13.03 2.70
N THR A 237 7.90 13.50 1.83
CA THR A 237 7.96 14.89 1.35
C THR A 237 7.41 15.87 2.37
N GLU A 238 7.75 17.15 2.20
CA GLU A 238 7.17 18.26 2.95
C GLU A 238 5.64 18.28 2.96
N HIS A 239 5.02 17.91 1.84
CA HIS A 239 3.56 17.87 1.77
C HIS A 239 2.98 16.73 2.64
N THR A 240 3.61 15.54 2.64
CA THR A 240 3.22 14.47 3.58
C THR A 240 3.44 14.90 5.02
N TYR A 241 4.59 15.51 5.34
CA TYR A 241 4.90 15.98 6.69
C TYR A 241 3.87 16.98 7.22
N GLN A 242 3.40 17.90 6.37
CA GLN A 242 2.39 18.91 6.73
C GLN A 242 0.98 18.32 6.93
N LEU A 243 0.70 17.15 6.38
CA LEU A 243 -0.59 16.46 6.50
C LEU A 243 -0.64 15.48 7.68
N LEU A 244 0.49 15.22 8.35
CA LEU A 244 0.50 14.42 9.57
C LEU A 244 -0.29 15.15 10.67
N ARG A 245 -1.14 14.41 11.40
CA ARG A 245 -1.96 14.96 12.49
C ARG A 245 -1.11 15.53 13.62
N ASP A 246 -0.08 14.78 14.05
CA ASP A 246 0.89 15.21 15.05
C ASP A 246 2.28 14.68 14.70
N PRO A 247 3.12 15.48 14.02
CA PRO A 247 4.49 15.09 13.69
C PRO A 247 5.38 14.81 14.90
N SER A 248 5.00 15.21 16.12
CA SER A 248 5.79 14.98 17.33
C SER A 248 5.71 13.54 17.85
N LEU A 249 4.74 12.76 17.36
CA LEU A 249 4.61 11.33 17.64
C LEU A 249 5.66 10.47 16.92
N TYR A 250 6.45 11.08 16.03
CA TYR A 250 7.38 10.40 15.16
C TYR A 250 8.78 11.01 15.26
N HIS A 251 9.79 10.17 15.04
CA HIS A 251 11.18 10.59 14.94
C HIS A 251 11.49 11.04 13.50
N ILE A 252 11.29 12.34 13.25
CA ILE A 252 11.40 12.93 11.90
C ILE A 252 12.43 14.05 11.85
N ARG A 253 13.31 14.09 10.86
CA ARG A 253 14.22 15.23 10.62
C ARG A 253 14.32 15.59 9.14
N GLU A 254 14.60 16.85 8.84
CA GLU A 254 14.89 17.27 7.47
C GLU A 254 16.17 16.61 6.97
N ILE A 255 16.12 16.03 5.76
CA ILE A 255 17.28 15.38 5.14
C ILE A 255 17.90 16.25 4.05
N ASP A 256 17.09 16.76 3.12
CA ASP A 256 17.58 17.58 2.00
C ASP A 256 16.45 18.40 1.36
N ARG A 257 16.83 19.30 0.45
CA ARG A 257 15.94 20.07 -0.41
C ARG A 257 16.35 19.80 -1.86
N VAL A 258 15.48 19.12 -2.60
CA VAL A 258 15.81 18.56 -3.93
C VAL A 258 14.91 19.15 -5.02
N VAL A 259 15.44 19.29 -6.23
CA VAL A 259 14.65 19.55 -7.44
C VAL A 259 14.61 18.26 -8.25
N VAL A 260 13.42 17.69 -8.32
CA VAL A 260 13.15 16.51 -9.14
C VAL A 260 12.84 16.89 -10.59
N LYS A 261 13.36 16.10 -11.54
CA LYS A 261 13.20 16.29 -12.99
C LYS A 261 11.77 16.65 -13.41
N GLY A 262 11.61 17.81 -14.05
CA GLY A 262 10.30 18.29 -14.50
C GLY A 262 9.54 19.15 -13.50
N LYS A 263 10.06 19.37 -12.28
CA LYS A 263 9.56 20.42 -11.37
C LYS A 263 10.54 21.58 -11.28
N VAL A 264 9.99 22.79 -11.15
CA VAL A 264 10.78 24.03 -10.99
C VAL A 264 11.01 24.35 -9.51
N LYS A 265 10.04 24.00 -8.65
CA LYS A 265 10.14 24.28 -7.21
C LYS A 265 10.85 23.14 -6.49
N PRO A 266 11.84 23.44 -5.64
CA PRO A 266 12.45 22.44 -4.78
C PRO A 266 11.44 21.90 -3.75
N VAL A 267 11.55 20.61 -3.45
CA VAL A 267 10.76 19.91 -2.43
C VAL A 267 11.69 19.56 -1.27
N THR A 268 11.28 19.89 -0.06
CA THR A 268 11.98 19.45 1.16
C THR A 268 11.60 17.99 1.45
N VAL A 269 12.59 17.19 1.80
CA VAL A 269 12.42 15.78 2.13
C VAL A 269 12.83 15.56 3.58
N TYR A 270 12.10 14.71 4.26
CA TYR A 270 12.31 14.35 5.65
C TYR A 270 12.59 12.85 5.76
N GLU A 271 13.52 12.52 6.63
CA GLU A 271 13.77 11.17 7.07
C GLU A 271 12.88 10.86 8.27
N VAL A 272 12.27 9.68 8.27
CA VAL A 272 11.60 9.08 9.43
C VAL A 272 12.47 7.92 9.91
N TYR A 273 12.87 7.94 11.17
CA TYR A 273 13.88 7.04 11.74
C TYR A 273 13.39 6.28 12.99
N ASP A 274 12.08 6.14 13.17
CA ASP A 274 11.46 5.39 14.28
C ASP A 274 11.80 3.88 14.29
N HIS A 275 12.32 3.35 13.18
CA HIS A 275 12.74 1.95 13.07
C HIS A 275 14.25 1.75 13.27
N ASP A 276 15.00 2.82 13.56
CA ASP A 276 16.40 2.69 13.90
C ASP A 276 16.59 2.08 15.30
N SER A 277 17.81 1.66 15.61
CA SER A 277 18.15 1.20 16.96
C SER A 277 17.91 2.32 17.99
N PRO A 278 17.52 2.00 19.23
CA PRO A 278 17.27 3.01 20.26
C PRO A 278 18.45 3.97 20.47
N THR A 279 19.68 3.45 20.37
CA THR A 279 20.92 4.24 20.49
C THR A 279 21.10 5.23 19.33
N LEU A 280 20.69 4.84 18.11
CA LEU A 280 20.75 5.73 16.94
C LEU A 280 19.63 6.77 16.96
N ILE A 281 18.43 6.41 17.42
CA ILE A 281 17.31 7.35 17.63
C ILE A 281 17.71 8.46 18.62
N GLU A 282 18.17 8.09 19.82
CA GLU A 282 18.60 9.05 20.85
C GLU A 282 19.67 10.01 20.33
N ARG A 283 20.61 9.47 19.55
CA ARG A 283 21.67 10.27 18.94
C ARG A 283 21.14 11.25 17.90
N LYS A 284 20.28 10.78 16.99
CA LYS A 284 19.67 11.63 15.95
C LYS A 284 18.83 12.73 16.57
N ASP A 285 18.11 12.43 17.65
CA ASP A 285 17.34 13.41 18.41
C ASP A 285 18.23 14.44 19.11
N ALA A 286 19.29 13.98 19.79
CA ALA A 286 20.23 14.86 20.49
C ALA A 286 20.93 15.86 19.54
N HIS A 287 21.20 15.44 18.30
CA HIS A 287 21.91 16.24 17.30
C HIS A 287 21.00 16.78 16.19
N LYS A 288 19.67 16.67 16.34
CA LYS A 288 18.70 17.08 15.30
C LYS A 288 18.89 18.53 14.88
N LYS A 289 19.11 19.43 15.85
CA LYS A 289 19.34 20.86 15.61
C LYS A 289 20.68 21.11 14.93
N GLU A 290 21.71 20.37 15.32
CA GLU A 290 23.05 20.42 14.76
C GLU A 290 23.01 19.96 13.30
N PHE A 291 22.35 18.85 13.01
CA PHE A 291 22.16 18.33 11.65
C PHE A 291 21.52 19.39 10.74
N SER A 292 20.43 20.03 11.16
CA SER A 292 19.80 21.12 10.41
C SER A 292 20.72 22.34 10.21
N LYS A 293 21.56 22.69 11.19
CA LYS A 293 22.60 23.72 11.02
C LYS A 293 23.64 23.29 9.97
N GLY A 294 24.03 22.02 9.97
CA GLY A 294 24.93 21.40 8.99
C GLY A 294 24.39 21.53 7.57
N LEU A 295 23.11 21.18 7.36
CA LEU A 295 22.43 21.35 6.07
C LEU A 295 22.44 22.81 5.60
N ARG A 296 22.21 23.78 6.50
CA ARG A 296 22.29 25.20 6.16
C ARG A 296 23.70 25.61 5.74
N TYR A 297 24.74 25.17 6.47
CA TYR A 297 26.13 25.44 6.07
C TYR A 297 26.51 24.79 4.75
N TYR A 298 26.02 23.58 4.48
CA TYR A 298 26.21 22.89 3.21
C TYR A 298 25.62 23.70 2.04
N ARG A 299 24.37 24.17 2.19
CA ARG A 299 23.68 25.01 1.18
C ARG A 299 24.36 26.36 0.96
N ASP A 300 24.89 26.96 2.04
CA ASP A 300 25.68 28.20 1.99
C ASP A 300 27.10 28.03 1.42
N ARG A 301 27.48 26.82 0.96
CA ARG A 301 28.84 26.46 0.52
C ARG A 301 29.92 26.62 1.60
N LYS A 302 29.53 26.69 2.88
CA LYS A 302 30.45 26.74 4.04
C LYS A 302 30.88 25.33 4.44
N PHE A 303 31.46 24.60 3.49
CA PHE A 303 31.74 23.15 3.61
C PHE A 303 32.59 22.79 4.84
N THR A 304 33.59 23.60 5.18
CA THR A 304 34.44 23.34 6.38
C THR A 304 33.61 23.36 7.67
N ARG A 305 32.66 24.30 7.78
CA ARG A 305 31.75 24.36 8.94
C ARG A 305 30.72 23.25 8.90
N ALA A 306 30.20 22.92 7.72
CA ALA A 306 29.28 21.80 7.54
C ALA A 306 29.93 20.48 8.01
N VAL A 307 31.17 20.20 7.59
CA VAL A 307 31.94 19.02 8.02
C VAL A 307 32.08 18.98 9.53
N GLN A 308 32.47 20.09 10.18
CA GLN A 308 32.58 20.14 11.63
C GLN A 308 31.27 19.76 12.34
N ILE A 309 30.14 20.29 11.87
CA ILE A 309 28.82 20.02 12.45
C ILE A 309 28.38 18.57 12.20
N PHE A 310 28.56 18.03 10.99
CA PHE A 310 28.21 16.64 10.70
C PHE A 310 29.12 15.65 11.44
N SER A 311 30.40 15.99 11.64
CA SER A 311 31.31 15.20 12.47
C SER A 311 30.87 15.16 13.94
N GLN A 312 30.28 16.24 14.46
CA GLN A 312 29.67 16.23 15.80
C GLN A 312 28.48 15.27 15.88
N CYS A 313 27.65 15.22 14.82
CA CYS A 313 26.52 14.28 14.74
C CYS A 313 26.99 12.80 14.72
N LEU A 314 28.19 12.53 14.20
CA LEU A 314 28.74 11.17 14.11
C LEU A 314 29.34 10.62 15.40
N GLY A 315 29.84 11.46 16.33
CA GLY A 315 30.42 11.04 17.62
C GLY A 315 31.30 9.76 17.57
N GLU A 316 31.27 8.96 18.65
CA GLU A 316 32.01 7.69 18.78
C GLU A 316 31.08 6.45 18.92
N ALA A 317 29.84 6.46 18.38
CA ALA A 317 28.94 5.30 18.56
C ALA A 317 29.37 4.08 17.74
N PRO A 318 28.92 2.88 18.18
CA PRO A 318 29.00 1.66 17.38
C PRO A 318 28.21 1.75 16.06
N GLU A 319 27.07 2.42 16.04
CA GLU A 319 26.26 2.68 14.83
C GLU A 319 26.35 4.15 14.42
N GLN A 320 26.59 4.39 13.13
CA GLN A 320 26.83 5.73 12.59
C GLN A 320 25.58 6.26 11.88
N ASP A 321 25.36 7.56 12.02
CA ASP A 321 24.40 8.29 11.21
C ASP A 321 24.94 8.41 9.78
N GLU A 322 24.56 7.44 8.94
CA GLU A 322 25.00 7.33 7.54
C GLU A 322 24.71 8.60 6.72
N ALA A 323 23.62 9.30 7.01
CA ALA A 323 23.31 10.56 6.33
C ALA A 323 24.34 11.65 6.69
N ALA A 324 24.72 11.76 7.96
CA ALA A 324 25.76 12.70 8.40
C ALA A 324 27.12 12.34 7.76
N TYR A 325 27.47 11.05 7.72
CA TYR A 325 28.69 10.58 7.06
C TYR A 325 28.69 10.91 5.56
N MET A 326 27.59 10.66 4.87
CA MET A 326 27.41 11.00 3.46
C MET A 326 27.62 12.51 3.22
N TYR A 327 27.07 13.39 4.07
CA TYR A 327 27.28 14.82 3.93
C TYR A 327 28.73 15.25 4.16
N ILE A 328 29.47 14.60 5.06
CA ILE A 328 30.92 14.85 5.21
C ILE A 328 31.65 14.53 3.92
N GLN A 329 31.34 13.39 3.28
CA GLN A 329 31.98 13.02 2.01
C GLN A 329 31.63 14.01 0.89
N ARG A 330 30.35 14.36 0.74
CA ARG A 330 29.92 15.38 -0.24
C ARG A 330 30.62 16.71 -0.02
N CYS A 331 30.76 17.17 1.23
CA CYS A 331 31.47 18.41 1.52
C CYS A 331 32.94 18.35 1.08
N LYS A 332 33.62 17.22 1.32
CA LYS A 332 35.02 17.04 0.92
C LYS A 332 35.18 17.00 -0.60
N GLU A 333 34.30 16.29 -1.30
CA GLU A 333 34.26 16.25 -2.76
C GLU A 333 34.05 17.65 -3.36
N HIS A 334 33.10 18.42 -2.82
CA HIS A 334 32.83 19.79 -3.25
C HIS A 334 33.93 20.79 -2.88
N GLN A 335 34.75 20.53 -1.86
CA GLN A 335 35.95 21.32 -1.59
C GLN A 335 37.08 21.03 -2.58
N ALA A 336 37.14 19.81 -3.12
CA ALA A 336 38.12 19.40 -4.11
C ALA A 336 37.73 19.83 -5.54
N MET A 337 36.44 20.05 -5.80
CA MET A 337 35.94 20.54 -7.08
C MET A 337 35.76 22.06 -7.03
N ASP A 338 36.31 22.78 -8.01
CA ASP A 338 36.03 24.21 -8.19
C ASP A 338 34.59 24.36 -8.69
N LEU A 339 33.63 24.42 -7.75
CA LEU A 339 32.21 24.49 -8.04
C LEU A 339 31.92 25.75 -8.86
N THR A 340 31.60 25.57 -10.15
CA THR A 340 31.14 26.67 -11.00
C THR A 340 30.02 27.45 -10.30
N GLU A 341 29.97 28.78 -10.51
CA GLU A 341 29.09 29.72 -9.81
C GLU A 341 27.58 29.33 -9.75
N THR A 342 27.15 28.36 -10.55
CA THR A 342 25.76 27.93 -10.78
C THR A 342 25.16 26.96 -9.74
N TRP A 343 25.90 26.44 -8.76
CA TRP A 343 25.35 25.48 -7.77
C TRP A 343 24.56 26.16 -6.63
N ASN A 344 23.24 25.95 -6.56
CA ASN A 344 22.35 26.65 -5.63
C ASN A 344 22.02 25.87 -4.33
N GLY A 345 22.84 24.88 -3.95
CA GLY A 345 22.60 24.09 -2.73
C GLY A 345 21.46 23.08 -2.85
N VAL A 346 20.93 22.87 -4.06
CA VAL A 346 19.83 21.95 -4.34
C VAL A 346 20.34 20.81 -5.22
N LEU A 347 20.08 19.58 -4.80
CA LEU A 347 20.36 18.42 -5.63
C LEU A 347 19.38 18.41 -6.81
N LYS A 348 19.90 18.50 -8.04
CA LYS A 348 19.12 18.30 -9.27
C LYS A 348 19.16 16.82 -9.62
N MET A 349 17.99 16.20 -9.73
CA MET A 349 17.82 14.80 -10.16
C MET A 349 17.01 14.72 -11.44
#